data_AF-A0A1J3I300-F1
#
_entry.id   AF-A0A1J3I300-F1
#
_cell.length_a   1.000
_cell.length_b   1.000
_cell.length_c   1.000
_cell.angle_alpha   90.00
_cell.angle_beta   90.00
_cell.angle_gamma   90.00
#
_symmetry.space_group_name_H-M   'P 1'
#
loop_
_entity.id
_entity.type
_entity.pdbx_description
1 polymer ?
#
loop_
_entity_poly.entity_id
_entity_poly.type
_entity_poly.pdbx_seq_one_letter_code
_entity_poly.pdbx_strand_id
1 'polypeptide(L)'
;ISVPRNVGSCVDGVDGARVYNVDDLEEVVAANKEARARKAVEAQGIIADESRSFEARRDSLQSVPTIKKLRSKTERIRAASVEKFMSKHGSDMDKKKKEAVESLTRDIVNRILHGPMVHLRYDETDSRTLGEVIENNQALTRMFELEAELLEEKIRAKFEKT
;
A
#
# COMPACT_ATOMS: atom_id res chain seq x y z
N ILE A 1 -3.41 -40.19 9.81
CA ILE A 1 -3.31 -38.83 10.39
C ILE A 1 -4.20 -37.79 9.70
N SER A 2 -5.07 -38.18 8.75
CA SER A 2 -5.92 -37.21 8.05
C SER A 2 -7.12 -36.78 8.86
N VAL A 3 -7.56 -35.54 8.61
CA VAL A 3 -8.79 -34.94 9.13
C VAL A 3 -9.58 -34.41 7.93
N PRO A 4 -10.72 -35.03 7.54
CA PRO A 4 -11.44 -36.15 8.19
C PRO A 4 -10.70 -37.50 8.09
N ARG A 5 -11.02 -38.44 8.99
CA ARG A 5 -10.36 -39.76 9.08
C ARG A 5 -10.57 -40.58 7.80
N ASN A 6 -9.49 -41.16 7.27
CA ASN A 6 -9.55 -42.11 6.15
C ASN A 6 -9.94 -43.54 6.58
N VAL A 7 -9.69 -43.88 7.84
CA VAL A 7 -9.98 -45.21 8.40
C VAL A 7 -11.12 -45.05 9.41
N GLY A 8 -12.18 -45.83 9.24
CA GLY A 8 -13.31 -45.84 10.14
C GLY A 8 -12.94 -46.40 11.51
N SER A 9 -13.53 -45.88 12.58
CA SER A 9 -13.30 -46.35 13.95
C SER A 9 -13.74 -47.82 14.16
N CYS A 10 -14.59 -48.35 13.29
CA CYS A 10 -15.01 -49.76 13.31
C CYS A 10 -13.88 -50.77 13.06
N VAL A 11 -12.75 -50.34 12.50
CA VAL A 11 -11.59 -51.21 12.23
C VAL A 11 -10.85 -51.60 13.51
N ASP A 12 -11.04 -50.87 14.61
CA ASP A 12 -10.41 -51.16 15.91
C ASP A 12 -10.96 -52.42 16.60
N GLY A 13 -12.12 -52.92 16.14
CA GLY A 13 -12.71 -54.18 16.62
C GLY A 13 -12.25 -55.44 15.88
N VAL A 14 -11.35 -55.32 14.88
CA VAL A 14 -10.85 -56.46 14.10
C VAL A 14 -9.63 -57.06 14.78
N ASP A 15 -9.67 -58.37 15.02
CA ASP A 15 -8.57 -59.07 15.69
C ASP A 15 -7.28 -58.98 14.87
N GLY A 16 -6.19 -58.54 15.52
CA GLY A 16 -4.91 -58.26 14.88
C GLY A 16 -4.75 -56.86 14.24
N ALA A 17 -5.77 -55.99 14.27
CA ALA A 17 -5.68 -54.62 13.78
C ALA A 17 -5.69 -53.60 14.94
N ARG A 18 -4.97 -52.49 14.78
CA ARG A 18 -5.04 -51.32 15.68
C ARG A 18 -5.10 -50.05 14.85
N VAL A 19 -5.99 -49.12 15.22
CA VAL A 19 -6.14 -47.84 14.53
C VAL A 19 -5.60 -46.72 15.40
N TYR A 20 -4.68 -45.94 14.85
CA TYR A 20 -4.18 -44.71 15.47
C TYR A 20 -4.65 -43.50 14.68
N ASN A 21 -5.14 -42.48 15.36
CA ASN A 21 -5.60 -41.22 14.82
C ASN A 21 -4.70 -40.05 15.29
N VAL A 22 -5.09 -38.81 14.99
CA VAL A 22 -4.27 -37.63 15.33
C VAL A 22 -4.20 -37.40 16.85
N ASP A 23 -5.28 -37.73 17.57
CA ASP A 23 -5.37 -37.59 19.02
C ASP A 23 -4.44 -38.61 19.72
N ASP A 24 -4.29 -39.82 19.16
CA ASP A 24 -3.38 -40.86 19.68
C ASP A 24 -1.89 -40.51 19.53
N LEU A 25 -1.56 -39.48 18.73
CA LEU A 25 -0.19 -38.98 18.59
C LEU A 25 0.17 -37.93 19.64
N GLU A 26 -0.78 -37.44 20.44
CA GLU A 26 -0.54 -36.43 21.48
C GLU A 26 0.45 -36.91 22.55
N GLU A 27 0.40 -38.19 22.92
CA GLU A 27 1.28 -38.80 23.93
C GLU A 27 2.75 -38.82 23.48
N VAL A 28 3.00 -39.10 22.20
CA VAL A 28 4.35 -39.06 21.59
C VAL A 28 4.84 -37.62 21.41
N VAL A 29 3.93 -36.67 21.21
CA VAL A 29 4.25 -35.24 21.11
C VAL A 29 4.66 -34.63 22.45
N ALA A 30 4.19 -35.17 23.58
CA ALA A 30 4.49 -34.68 24.92
C ALA A 30 6.01 -34.70 25.24
N ALA A 31 6.75 -35.71 24.77
CA ALA A 31 8.20 -35.82 24.95
C ALA A 31 8.99 -34.69 24.25
N ASN A 32 8.40 -34.05 23.23
CA ASN A 32 9.01 -32.96 22.48
C ASN A 32 8.46 -31.57 22.88
N LYS A 33 7.54 -31.50 23.86
CA LYS A 33 6.83 -30.26 24.22
C LYS A 33 7.77 -29.13 24.64
N GLU A 34 8.78 -29.45 25.44
CA GLU A 34 9.77 -28.47 25.91
C GLU A 34 10.69 -27.98 24.77
N ALA A 35 11.14 -28.88 23.90
CA ALA A 35 11.91 -28.52 22.70
C ALA A 35 11.07 -27.68 21.72
N ARG A 36 9.77 -27.97 21.59
CA ARG A 36 8.81 -27.19 20.80
C ARG A 36 8.59 -25.80 21.40
N ALA A 37 8.47 -25.70 22.73
CA ALA A 37 8.32 -24.43 23.42
C ALA A 37 9.54 -23.53 23.21
N ARG A 38 10.76 -24.08 23.32
CA ARG A 38 12.00 -23.33 23.01
C ARG A 38 12.01 -22.80 21.57
N LYS A 39 11.72 -23.66 20.59
CA LYS A 39 11.63 -23.25 19.18
C LYS A 39 10.50 -22.26 18.91
N ALA A 40 9.39 -22.34 19.64
CA ALA A 40 8.28 -21.40 19.52
C ALA A 40 8.69 -20.00 20.01
N VAL A 41 9.44 -19.89 21.10
CA VAL A 41 9.98 -18.61 21.58
C VAL A 41 10.94 -17.99 20.55
N GLU A 42 11.81 -18.79 19.96
CA GLU A 42 12.69 -18.34 18.88
C GLU A 42 11.90 -17.84 17.66
N ALA A 43 10.90 -18.62 17.23
CA ALA A 43 10.01 -18.24 16.13
C ALA A 43 9.19 -16.97 16.43
N GLN A 44 8.79 -16.74 17.68
CA GLN A 44 8.09 -15.52 18.09
C GLN A 44 8.95 -14.28 17.89
N GLY A 45 10.28 -14.37 18.12
CA GLY A 45 11.20 -13.28 17.83
C GLY A 45 11.19 -12.91 16.34
N ILE A 46 11.30 -13.91 15.47
CA ILE A 46 11.27 -13.73 14.01
C ILE A 46 9.93 -13.10 13.58
N ILE A 47 8.80 -13.62 14.08
CA ILE A 47 7.47 -13.09 13.76
C ILE A 47 7.34 -11.63 14.20
N ALA A 48 7.85 -11.29 15.39
CA ALA A 48 7.77 -9.93 15.90
C ALA A 48 8.60 -8.96 15.03
N ASP A 49 9.79 -9.39 14.59
CA ASP A 49 10.66 -8.59 13.72
C ASP A 49 10.02 -8.36 12.34
N GLU A 50 9.52 -9.43 11.72
CA GLU A 50 8.84 -9.35 10.42
C GLU A 50 7.53 -8.55 10.50
N SER A 51 6.78 -8.67 11.60
CA SER A 51 5.57 -7.87 11.81
C SER A 51 5.89 -6.38 11.84
N ARG A 52 6.97 -5.97 12.54
CA ARG A 52 7.41 -4.57 12.57
C ARG A 52 7.86 -4.08 11.19
N SER A 53 8.63 -4.88 10.45
CA SER A 53 9.04 -4.55 9.08
C SER A 53 7.82 -4.40 8.15
N PHE A 54 6.85 -5.30 8.26
CA PHE A 54 5.62 -5.25 7.48
C PHE A 54 4.80 -4.00 7.80
N GLU A 55 4.63 -3.64 9.07
CA GLU A 55 3.90 -2.43 9.47
C GLU A 55 4.58 -1.16 8.94
N ALA A 56 5.91 -1.05 9.07
CA ALA A 56 6.66 0.07 8.52
C ALA A 56 6.50 0.17 7.00
N ARG A 57 6.54 -0.96 6.30
CA ARG A 57 6.31 -1.03 4.84
C ARG A 57 4.87 -0.71 4.46
N ARG A 58 3.88 -1.11 5.25
CA ARG A 58 2.48 -0.75 5.02
C ARG A 58 2.30 0.76 5.14
N ASP A 59 2.89 1.35 6.18
CA ASP A 59 2.72 2.76 6.49
C ASP A 59 3.46 3.65 5.48
N SER A 60 4.60 3.19 4.96
CA SER A 60 5.30 3.87 3.86
C SER A 60 4.45 3.99 2.58
N LEU A 61 3.56 3.02 2.34
CA LEU A 61 2.65 3.03 1.18
C LEU A 61 1.46 3.97 1.33
N GLN A 62 1.20 4.53 2.52
CA GLN A 62 0.07 5.45 2.75
C GLN A 62 0.22 6.78 1.98
N SER A 63 1.42 7.14 1.53
CA SER A 63 1.66 8.34 0.74
C SER A 63 1.36 8.20 -0.76
N VAL A 64 1.23 6.97 -1.27
CA VAL A 64 0.99 6.70 -2.69
C VAL A 64 -0.32 7.33 -3.19
N PRO A 65 -1.47 7.23 -2.48
CA PRO A 65 -2.70 7.92 -2.88
C PRO A 65 -2.54 9.45 -2.91
N THR A 66 -1.86 10.01 -1.91
CA THR A 66 -1.62 11.46 -1.81
C THR A 66 -0.76 11.97 -2.96
N ILE A 67 0.30 11.22 -3.32
CA ILE A 67 1.14 11.49 -4.50
C ILE A 67 0.29 11.55 -5.78
N LYS A 68 -0.59 10.56 -5.98
CA LYS A 68 -1.43 10.49 -7.18
C LYS A 68 -2.37 11.70 -7.27
N LYS A 69 -3.03 12.04 -6.16
CA LYS A 69 -3.96 13.16 -6.09
C LYS A 69 -3.28 14.50 -6.30
N LEU A 70 -2.15 14.71 -5.62
CA LEU A 70 -1.38 15.95 -5.75
C LEU A 70 -0.99 16.19 -7.22
N ARG A 71 -0.47 15.17 -7.92
CA ARG A 71 -0.18 15.24 -9.36
C ARG A 71 -1.42 15.57 -10.18
N SER A 72 -2.53 14.89 -9.93
CA SER A 72 -3.79 15.12 -10.64
C SER A 72 -4.29 16.56 -10.44
N LYS A 73 -4.34 17.05 -9.20
CA LYS A 73 -4.76 18.41 -8.87
C LYS A 73 -3.87 19.46 -9.55
N THR A 74 -2.55 19.33 -9.46
CA THR A 74 -1.63 20.29 -10.07
C THR A 74 -1.73 20.28 -11.60
N GLU A 75 -1.90 19.11 -12.22
CA GLU A 75 -2.10 19.03 -13.67
C GLU A 75 -3.43 19.67 -14.10
N ARG A 76 -4.52 19.48 -13.33
CA ARG A 76 -5.79 20.18 -13.59
C ARG A 76 -5.64 21.69 -13.52
N ILE A 77 -4.95 22.21 -12.51
CA ILE A 77 -4.67 23.65 -12.36
C ILE A 77 -3.84 24.16 -13.53
N ARG A 78 -2.80 23.43 -13.93
CA ARG A 78 -1.93 23.78 -15.06
C ARG A 78 -2.73 23.83 -16.37
N ALA A 79 -3.46 22.76 -16.67
CA ALA A 79 -4.24 22.64 -17.90
C ALA A 79 -5.30 23.76 -18.01
N ALA A 80 -6.05 24.03 -16.93
CA ALA A 80 -7.03 25.12 -16.91
C ALA A 80 -6.39 26.50 -17.11
N SER A 81 -5.19 26.72 -16.56
CA SER A 81 -4.45 27.97 -16.73
C SER A 81 -3.94 28.14 -18.16
N VAL A 82 -3.42 27.06 -18.77
CA VAL A 82 -2.98 27.07 -20.17
C VAL A 82 -4.16 27.26 -21.10
N GLU A 83 -5.27 26.56 -20.89
CA GLU A 83 -6.49 26.72 -21.69
C GLU A 83 -7.00 28.18 -21.66
N LYS A 84 -7.08 28.79 -20.48
CA LYS A 84 -7.47 30.20 -20.32
C LYS A 84 -6.50 31.17 -21.00
N PHE A 85 -5.22 30.86 -21.03
CA PHE A 85 -4.23 31.64 -21.76
C PHE A 85 -4.41 31.48 -23.27
N MET A 86 -4.57 30.24 -23.74
CA MET A 86 -4.78 29.91 -25.16
C MET A 86 -6.09 30.48 -25.70
N SER A 87 -7.15 30.55 -24.90
CA SER A 87 -8.43 31.16 -25.33
C SER A 87 -8.31 32.66 -25.61
N LYS A 88 -7.33 33.35 -24.99
CA LYS A 88 -7.12 34.79 -25.15
C LYS A 88 -6.05 35.15 -26.17
N HIS A 89 -5.00 34.34 -26.28
CA HIS A 89 -3.81 34.66 -27.08
C HIS A 89 -3.51 33.61 -28.17
N GLY A 90 -4.28 32.53 -28.23
CA GLY A 90 -3.97 31.37 -29.08
C GLY A 90 -4.16 31.61 -30.58
N SER A 91 -4.88 32.65 -31.00
CA SER A 91 -4.98 33.06 -32.41
C SER A 91 -3.67 33.63 -32.94
N ASP A 92 -2.90 34.29 -32.08
CA ASP A 92 -1.69 35.04 -32.46
C ASP A 92 -0.41 34.21 -32.28
N MET A 93 -0.57 32.94 -31.89
CA MET A 93 0.53 32.03 -31.59
C MET A 93 0.66 30.94 -32.65
N ASP A 94 1.87 30.81 -33.19
CA ASP A 94 2.26 29.64 -33.98
C ASP A 94 2.31 28.37 -33.11
N LYS A 95 2.36 27.21 -33.77
CA LYS A 95 2.41 25.89 -33.12
C LYS A 95 3.61 25.76 -32.17
N LYS A 96 4.78 26.28 -32.55
CA LYS A 96 6.03 26.18 -31.78
C LYS A 96 5.94 26.95 -30.47
N LYS A 97 5.33 28.15 -30.48
CA LYS A 97 5.08 28.95 -29.28
C LYS A 97 4.07 28.29 -28.36
N LYS A 98 3.03 27.64 -28.89
CA LYS A 98 2.06 26.88 -28.09
C LYS A 98 2.73 25.72 -27.35
N GLU A 99 3.55 24.95 -28.05
CA GLU A 99 4.35 23.86 -27.47
C GLU A 99 5.34 24.37 -26.42
N ALA A 100 5.96 25.54 -26.65
CA ALA A 100 6.86 26.16 -25.67
C ALA A 100 6.14 26.53 -24.35
N VAL A 101 4.90 27.04 -24.43
CA VAL A 101 4.09 27.33 -23.23
C VAL A 101 3.71 26.05 -22.48
N GLU A 102 3.28 25.01 -23.21
CA GLU A 102 3.00 23.70 -22.62
C GLU A 102 4.23 23.12 -21.91
N SER A 103 5.39 23.14 -22.55
CA SER A 103 6.64 22.66 -21.96
C SER A 103 7.03 23.47 -20.73
N LEU A 104 7.01 24.79 -20.83
CA LEU A 104 7.38 25.68 -19.72
C LEU A 104 6.48 25.47 -18.49
N THR A 105 5.17 25.38 -18.70
CA THR A 105 4.23 25.17 -17.58
C THR A 105 4.40 23.81 -16.93
N ARG A 106 4.66 22.76 -17.72
CA ARG A 106 4.99 21.42 -17.18
C ARG A 106 6.30 21.45 -16.39
N ASP A 107 7.33 22.14 -16.88
CA ASP A 107 8.61 22.26 -16.18
C ASP A 107 8.47 22.99 -14.84
N ILE A 108 7.67 24.06 -14.78
CA ILE A 108 7.36 24.77 -13.54
C ILE A 108 6.65 23.83 -12.55
N VAL A 109 5.62 23.12 -13.00
CA VAL A 109 4.89 22.15 -12.16
C VAL A 109 5.82 21.05 -11.65
N ASN A 110 6.65 20.49 -12.52
CA ASN A 110 7.61 19.44 -12.15
C ASN A 110 8.60 19.93 -11.09
N ARG A 111 9.11 21.16 -11.23
CA ARG A 111 10.02 21.76 -10.24
C ARG A 111 9.35 22.00 -8.89
N ILE A 112 8.10 22.49 -8.88
CA ILE A 112 7.32 22.69 -7.65
C ILE A 112 7.05 21.34 -6.98
N LEU A 113 6.66 20.33 -7.75
CA LEU A 113 6.30 19.01 -7.22
C LEU A 113 7.50 18.18 -6.80
N HIS A 114 8.71 18.46 -7.30
CA HIS A 114 9.90 17.67 -6.96
C HIS A 114 10.10 17.53 -5.44
N GLY A 115 10.07 18.65 -4.70
CA GLY A 115 10.25 18.67 -3.24
C GLY A 115 9.22 17.79 -2.51
N PRO A 116 7.91 18.08 -2.60
CA PRO A 116 6.85 17.27 -2.01
C PRO A 116 6.91 15.79 -2.40
N MET A 117 7.18 15.48 -3.67
CA MET A 117 7.22 14.10 -4.16
C MET A 117 8.37 13.30 -3.56
N VAL A 118 9.52 13.94 -3.38
CA VAL A 118 10.66 13.31 -2.69
C VAL A 118 10.35 13.13 -1.21
N HIS A 119 9.66 14.07 -0.55
CA HIS A 119 9.32 14.04 0.89
C HIS A 119 8.12 13.18 1.27
N LEU A 120 7.37 12.70 0.28
CA LEU A 120 6.32 11.71 0.45
C LEU A 120 6.80 10.27 0.23
N ARG A 121 7.93 10.07 -0.46
CA ARG A 121 8.51 8.73 -0.62
C ARG A 121 9.30 8.37 0.62
N TYR A 122 8.97 7.23 1.21
CA TYR A 122 9.76 6.61 2.25
C TYR A 122 10.49 5.41 1.65
N ASP A 123 11.82 5.43 1.71
CA ASP A 123 12.68 4.30 1.40
C ASP A 123 13.41 3.88 2.69
N GLU A 124 13.66 2.58 2.89
CA GLU A 124 14.36 2.06 4.09
C GLU A 124 15.78 2.63 4.25
N THR A 125 16.37 3.19 3.19
CA THR A 125 17.70 3.82 3.19
C THR A 125 17.69 5.31 3.48
N ASP A 126 16.52 5.90 3.70
CA ASP A 126 16.34 7.33 3.79
C ASP A 126 16.57 7.84 5.22
N SER A 127 17.13 9.05 5.37
CA SER A 127 17.40 9.64 6.69
C SER A 127 16.12 10.10 7.41
N ARG A 128 14.97 10.00 6.75
CA ARG A 128 13.67 10.50 7.20
C ARG A 128 12.93 9.45 7.98
N THR A 129 12.32 9.88 9.08
CA THR A 129 11.49 9.02 9.89
C THR A 129 10.13 8.80 9.21
N LEU A 130 9.50 7.65 9.47
CA LEU A 130 8.13 7.39 9.04
C LEU A 130 7.16 8.47 9.56
N GLY A 131 7.41 9.01 10.75
CA GLY A 131 6.63 10.10 11.33
C GLY A 131 6.63 11.37 10.47
N GLU A 132 7.81 11.80 10.00
CA GLU A 132 7.93 12.97 9.12
C GLU A 132 7.17 12.78 7.79
N VAL A 133 7.21 11.58 7.22
CA VAL A 133 6.50 11.27 5.97
C VAL A 133 4.98 11.33 6.18
N ILE A 134 4.48 10.81 7.30
CA ILE A 134 3.06 10.89 7.68
C ILE A 134 2.63 12.34 7.89
N GLU A 135 3.44 13.14 8.60
CA GLU A 135 3.16 14.57 8.82
C GLU A 135 3.13 15.34 7.50
N ASN A 136 4.11 15.12 6.62
CA ASN A 136 4.16 15.71 5.27
C ASN A 136 2.92 15.34 4.45
N ASN A 137 2.50 14.08 4.51
CA ASN A 137 1.29 13.60 3.83
C ASN A 137 0.04 14.34 4.33
N GLN A 138 -0.14 14.43 5.64
CA GLN A 138 -1.28 15.14 6.23
C GLN A 138 -1.24 16.63 5.91
N ALA A 139 -0.07 17.27 5.96
CA ALA A 139 0.10 18.68 5.63
C ALA A 139 -0.27 18.96 4.17
N LEU A 140 0.26 18.17 3.22
CA LEU A 140 -0.08 18.32 1.79
C LEU A 140 -1.55 18.04 1.52
N THR A 141 -2.13 17.05 2.21
CA THR A 141 -3.57 16.75 2.10
C THR A 141 -4.43 17.94 2.52
N ARG A 142 -4.06 18.66 3.60
CA ARG A 142 -4.76 19.89 4.02
C ARG A 142 -4.49 21.07 3.10
N MET A 143 -3.23 21.36 2.80
CA MET A 143 -2.83 22.53 2.01
C MET A 143 -3.35 22.49 0.57
N PHE A 144 -3.44 21.29 -0.01
CA PHE A 144 -3.97 21.07 -1.35
C PHE A 144 -5.37 20.47 -1.35
N GLU A 145 -6.08 20.40 -0.22
CA GLU A 145 -7.47 19.90 -0.11
C GLU A 145 -7.70 18.57 -0.85
N LEU A 146 -6.83 17.59 -0.64
CA LEU A 146 -6.80 16.34 -1.41
C LEU A 146 -7.86 15.31 -0.94
N GLU A 147 -8.58 15.57 0.15
CA GLU A 147 -9.62 14.65 0.65
C GLU A 147 -10.91 14.71 -0.18
N ALA A 148 -11.29 15.90 -0.64
CA ALA A 148 -12.51 16.12 -1.43
C ALA A 148 -12.50 15.30 -2.74
N GLU A 149 -11.32 15.15 -3.36
CA GLU A 149 -11.17 14.38 -4.60
C GLU A 149 -11.47 12.87 -4.42
N LEU A 150 -11.27 12.30 -3.22
CA LEU A 150 -11.52 10.87 -2.97
C LEU A 150 -13.01 10.54 -2.99
N LEU A 151 -13.82 11.49 -2.53
CA LEU A 151 -15.27 11.37 -2.53
C LEU A 151 -15.80 11.50 -3.95
N GLU A 152 -15.30 12.47 -4.72
CA GLU A 152 -15.67 12.68 -6.12
C GLU A 152 -15.29 11.51 -7.05
N GLU A 153 -14.06 10.98 -6.92
CA GLU A 153 -13.62 9.81 -7.70
C GLU A 153 -14.42 8.55 -7.33
N LYS A 154 -14.67 8.30 -6.03
CA LYS A 154 -15.52 7.17 -5.59
C LYS A 154 -16.95 7.31 -6.08
N ILE A 155 -17.51 8.53 -6.04
CA ILE A 155 -18.85 8.81 -6.56
C ILE A 155 -18.89 8.53 -8.07
N ARG A 156 -17.95 9.09 -8.85
CA ARG A 156 -17.88 8.88 -10.31
C ARG A 156 -17.72 7.40 -10.68
N ALA A 157 -16.81 6.68 -10.03
CA ALA A 157 -16.57 5.26 -10.28
C ALA A 157 -17.78 4.37 -9.90
N LYS A 158 -18.64 4.83 -8.98
CA LYS A 158 -19.89 4.14 -8.62
C LYS A 158 -21.00 4.40 -9.66
N PHE A 159 -21.04 5.60 -10.22
CA PHE A 159 -21.98 5.99 -11.28
C PHE A 159 -21.63 5.40 -12.66
N GLU A 160 -20.35 5.19 -13.00
CA GLU A 160 -19.94 4.55 -14.26
C GLU A 160 -20.15 3.02 -14.29
N LYS A 161 -20.43 2.40 -13.13
CA LYS A 161 -20.67 0.95 -12.99
C LYS A 161 -22.16 0.57 -12.86
N THR A 162 -23.07 1.53 -12.97
CA THR A 162 -24.53 1.32 -12.93
C THR A 162 -25.13 1.67 -14.28
#